data_AF-A0A259M966-F1
#
_entry.id   AF-A0A259M966-F1
#
_cell.length_a   1.000
_cell.length_b   1.000
_cell.length_c   1.000
_cell.angle_alpha   90.00
_cell.angle_beta   90.00
_cell.angle_gamma   90.00
#
_symmetry.space_group_name_H-M   'P 1'
#
loop_
_entity.id
_entity.type
_entity.pdbx_description
1 polymer ?
#
loop_
_entity_poly.entity_id
_entity_poly.type
_entity_poly.pdbx_seq_one_letter_code
_entity_poly.pdbx_strand_id
1 'polypeptide(L)'
;MSRPLLASLLLTLALPLAAADVREITWSELIPPDAPPQVINPAPIHDLSQLADALAESGPAAMQQSPAAPVVKELNGQQVKLPGYIVPLDVTDEGRVVEFLLVPYFGACIHVPPPPSNQIVHVTSELGVLLDALYQPFWVEGPLKTEHVSSELAEVGYQMEADKIYAYELPDS
;
A
#
# COMPACT_ATOMS: atom_id res chain seq x y z
N MET A 1 69.65 3.97 -22.41
CA MET A 1 68.29 4.17 -22.94
C MET A 1 67.33 3.46 -21.99
N SER A 2 66.77 4.18 -21.03
CA SER A 2 65.92 3.58 -19.98
C SER A 2 64.60 4.36 -19.95
N ARG A 3 63.52 3.71 -20.39
CA ARG A 3 62.16 4.25 -20.33
C ARG A 3 61.60 4.00 -18.92
N PRO A 4 61.18 5.02 -18.15
CA PRO A 4 60.42 4.77 -16.94
C PRO A 4 58.97 4.46 -17.31
N LEU A 5 58.49 3.29 -16.91
CA LEU A 5 57.07 2.92 -16.92
C LEU A 5 56.37 3.74 -15.84
N LEU A 6 55.49 4.66 -16.24
CA LEU A 6 54.54 5.32 -15.34
C LEU A 6 53.41 4.33 -15.03
N ALA A 7 53.39 3.78 -13.82
CA ALA A 7 52.23 3.04 -13.31
C ALA A 7 51.19 4.06 -12.82
N SER A 8 50.11 4.21 -13.58
CA SER A 8 48.97 5.07 -13.21
C SER A 8 48.09 4.31 -12.21
N LEU A 9 48.09 4.75 -10.95
CA LEU A 9 47.26 4.19 -9.89
C LEU A 9 45.84 4.79 -10.01
N LEU A 10 44.89 4.05 -10.57
CA LEU A 10 43.47 4.41 -10.51
C LEU A 10 42.96 4.20 -9.08
N LEU A 11 42.71 5.29 -8.36
CA LEU A 11 42.03 5.28 -7.07
C LEU A 11 40.51 5.27 -7.33
N THR A 12 39.88 4.10 -7.29
CA THR A 12 38.42 3.97 -7.34
C THR A 12 37.83 4.50 -6.03
N LEU A 13 37.20 5.68 -6.09
CA LEU A 13 36.48 6.27 -4.96
C LEU A 13 35.16 5.50 -4.77
N ALA A 14 35.12 4.60 -3.79
CA ALA A 14 33.88 3.94 -3.39
C ALA A 14 33.04 4.96 -2.60
N LEU A 15 32.04 5.57 -3.23
CA LEU A 15 31.04 6.37 -2.54
C LEU A 15 30.18 5.43 -1.69
N PRO A 16 30.01 5.71 -0.37
CA PRO A 16 29.08 4.94 0.43
C PRO A 16 27.67 5.21 -0.08
N LEU A 17 26.97 4.16 -0.49
CA LEU A 17 25.55 4.23 -0.79
C LEU A 17 24.83 4.47 0.54
N ALA A 18 24.45 5.71 0.83
CA ALA A 18 23.61 6.00 1.99
C ALA A 18 22.27 5.28 1.79
N ALA A 19 21.96 4.33 2.67
CA ALA A 19 20.62 3.75 2.72
C ALA A 19 19.65 4.90 3.06
N ALA A 20 18.60 5.08 2.25
CA ALA A 20 17.55 6.04 2.58
C ALA A 20 16.90 5.60 3.90
N ASP A 21 16.78 6.52 4.86
CA ASP A 21 16.05 6.25 6.11
C ASP A 21 14.59 5.95 5.78
N VAL A 22 14.11 4.78 6.20
CA VAL A 22 12.72 4.36 6.02
C VAL A 22 11.85 5.18 6.99
N ARG A 23 10.98 6.04 6.46
CA ARG A 23 10.08 6.85 7.27
C ARG A 23 8.83 6.05 7.63
N GLU A 24 8.63 5.79 8.91
CA GLU A 24 7.34 5.30 9.40
C GLU A 24 6.27 6.41 9.25
N ILE A 25 5.14 6.07 8.65
CA ILE A 25 4.01 6.97 8.44
C ILE A 25 2.71 6.33 8.91
N THR A 26 1.73 7.18 9.21
CA THR A 26 0.37 6.79 9.59
C THR A 26 -0.62 7.08 8.46
N TRP A 27 -1.77 6.39 8.47
CA TRP A 27 -2.84 6.63 7.48
C TRP A 27 -3.32 8.10 7.45
N SER A 28 -3.33 8.79 8.58
CA SER A 28 -3.66 10.22 8.63
C SER A 28 -2.69 11.11 7.86
N GLU A 29 -1.41 10.72 7.74
CA GLU A 29 -0.41 11.47 6.99
C GLU A 29 -0.57 11.32 5.47
N LEU A 30 -1.41 10.40 5.00
CA LEU A 30 -1.80 10.27 3.58
C LEU A 30 -2.95 11.22 3.20
N ILE A 31 -3.49 11.97 4.15
CA ILE A 31 -4.57 12.93 3.92
C ILE A 31 -3.99 14.36 3.92
N PRO A 32 -4.12 15.12 2.83
CA PRO A 32 -3.70 16.52 2.82
C PRO A 32 -4.40 17.33 3.92
N PRO A 33 -3.71 18.27 4.58
CA PRO A 33 -4.28 19.04 5.70
C PRO A 33 -5.48 19.90 5.29
N ASP A 34 -5.58 20.24 4.01
CA ASP A 34 -6.66 21.01 3.38
C ASP A 34 -7.71 20.13 2.67
N ALA A 35 -7.59 18.81 2.77
CA ALA A 35 -8.55 17.90 2.16
C ALA A 35 -9.94 18.08 2.77
N PRO A 36 -11.02 18.00 1.94
CA PRO A 36 -12.38 17.92 2.46
C PRO A 36 -12.52 16.73 3.43
N PRO A 37 -13.39 16.82 4.45
CA PRO A 37 -13.70 15.68 5.30
C PRO A 37 -14.09 14.47 4.45
N GLN A 38 -13.35 13.38 4.61
CA GLN A 38 -13.61 12.13 3.87
C GLN A 38 -14.64 11.30 4.65
N VAL A 39 -15.58 10.68 3.93
CA VAL A 39 -16.55 9.78 4.54
C VAL A 39 -15.90 8.42 4.71
N ILE A 40 -15.60 8.04 5.95
CA ILE A 40 -15.14 6.70 6.31
C ILE A 40 -16.33 6.01 6.96
N ASN A 41 -16.95 5.05 6.26
CA ASN A 41 -18.03 4.24 6.82
C ASN A 41 -17.59 2.76 6.87
N PRO A 42 -16.91 2.33 7.94
CA PRO A 42 -16.49 0.96 8.10
C PRO A 42 -17.62 0.06 8.62
N ALA A 43 -18.86 0.56 8.75
CA ALA A 43 -19.98 -0.26 9.18
C ALA A 43 -20.42 -1.20 8.05
N PRO A 44 -20.64 -2.50 8.33
CA PRO A 44 -21.30 -3.39 7.40
C PRO A 44 -22.69 -2.84 7.03
N ILE A 45 -23.13 -3.11 5.80
CA ILE A 45 -24.44 -2.68 5.30
C ILE A 45 -25.52 -3.46 6.08
N HIS A 46 -26.02 -2.87 7.17
CA HIS A 46 -27.04 -3.47 8.06
C HIS A 46 -28.48 -3.01 7.74
N ASP A 47 -28.64 -2.10 6.79
CA ASP A 47 -29.96 -1.64 6.37
C ASP A 47 -30.63 -2.73 5.52
N LEU A 48 -31.69 -3.35 6.04
CA LEU A 48 -32.47 -4.40 5.38
C LEU A 48 -33.01 -3.99 4.00
N SER A 49 -33.19 -2.69 3.73
CA SER A 49 -33.59 -2.21 2.41
C SER A 49 -32.43 -2.24 1.41
N GLN A 50 -31.22 -1.95 1.86
CA GLN A 50 -29.98 -2.08 1.08
C GLN A 50 -29.48 -3.53 1.06
N LEU A 51 -29.90 -4.35 2.02
CA LEU A 51 -29.64 -5.79 2.07
C LEU A 51 -30.35 -6.51 0.93
N ALA A 52 -31.53 -6.04 0.47
CA ALA A 52 -32.19 -6.60 -0.71
C ALA A 52 -31.40 -6.35 -1.99
N ASP A 53 -30.78 -5.16 -2.11
CA ASP A 53 -29.89 -4.82 -3.22
C ASP A 53 -28.51 -5.51 -3.09
N ALA A 54 -28.00 -5.71 -1.87
CA ALA A 54 -26.71 -6.35 -1.60
C ALA A 54 -26.75 -7.90 -1.58
N LEU A 55 -27.91 -8.50 -1.31
CA LEU A 55 -28.15 -9.96 -1.35
C LEU A 55 -28.66 -10.44 -2.70
N ALA A 56 -28.94 -9.53 -3.64
CA ALA A 56 -28.91 -9.94 -5.03
C ALA A 56 -27.49 -10.44 -5.29
N GLU A 57 -27.33 -11.65 -5.86
CA GLU A 57 -26.05 -12.20 -6.34
C GLU A 57 -25.37 -11.31 -7.42
N SER A 58 -25.92 -10.13 -7.67
CA SER A 58 -25.53 -9.07 -8.60
C SER A 58 -25.71 -7.67 -7.99
N GLY A 59 -25.71 -7.54 -6.66
CA GLY A 59 -25.71 -6.25 -5.98
C GLY A 59 -24.47 -5.44 -6.33
N PRO A 60 -24.55 -4.11 -6.52
CA PRO A 60 -23.37 -3.32 -6.85
C PRO A 60 -22.35 -3.48 -5.73
N ALA A 61 -21.10 -3.82 -6.10
CA ALA A 61 -19.96 -3.73 -5.19
C ALA A 61 -20.08 -2.41 -4.43
N ALA A 62 -19.95 -2.47 -3.10
CA ALA A 62 -20.19 -1.31 -2.25
C ALA A 62 -19.41 -0.10 -2.80
N MET A 63 -20.13 0.94 -3.23
CA MET A 63 -19.52 2.02 -3.99
C MET A 63 -18.53 2.80 -3.13
N GLN A 64 -17.31 2.98 -3.64
CA GLN A 64 -16.32 3.87 -3.04
C GLN A 64 -16.86 5.30 -3.05
N GLN A 65 -17.03 5.88 -1.86
CA GLN A 65 -17.65 7.20 -1.71
C GLN A 65 -16.72 8.36 -2.12
N SER A 66 -15.41 8.14 -2.04
CA SER A 66 -14.41 9.17 -2.34
C SER A 66 -13.30 8.59 -3.24
N PRO A 67 -13.62 8.28 -4.52
CA PRO A 67 -12.69 7.65 -5.46
C PRO A 67 -11.58 8.59 -5.95
N ALA A 68 -11.75 9.91 -5.81
CA ALA A 68 -10.81 10.93 -6.26
C ALA A 68 -10.35 11.83 -5.10
N ALA A 69 -10.05 11.22 -3.95
CA ALA A 69 -9.55 11.95 -2.79
C ALA A 69 -8.13 12.50 -3.06
N PRO A 70 -7.80 13.71 -2.59
CA PRO A 70 -6.49 14.32 -2.86
C PRO A 70 -5.36 13.61 -2.11
N VAL A 71 -4.17 13.60 -2.71
CA VAL A 71 -2.96 12.93 -2.19
C VAL A 71 -1.91 13.94 -1.69
N VAL A 72 -1.04 13.51 -0.79
CA VAL A 72 0.10 14.30 -0.28
C VAL A 72 1.29 14.10 -1.20
N LYS A 73 1.47 15.00 -2.17
CA LYS A 73 2.48 14.89 -3.23
C LYS A 73 3.92 14.84 -2.71
N GLU A 74 4.17 15.41 -1.55
CA GLU A 74 5.48 15.43 -0.90
C GLU A 74 5.95 14.01 -0.53
N LEU A 75 5.04 13.05 -0.37
CA LEU A 75 5.37 11.65 -0.11
C LEU A 75 5.88 10.90 -1.36
N ASN A 76 5.74 11.48 -2.56
CA ASN A 76 6.15 10.82 -3.79
C ASN A 76 7.67 10.54 -3.83
N GLY A 77 8.02 9.28 -4.04
CA GLY A 77 9.38 8.77 -4.05
C GLY A 77 10.02 8.60 -2.67
N GLN A 78 9.31 8.90 -1.57
CA GLN A 78 9.85 8.67 -0.24
C GLN A 78 9.87 7.17 0.07
N GLN A 79 10.95 6.72 0.70
CA GLN A 79 11.01 5.40 1.31
C GLN A 79 10.18 5.42 2.59
N VAL A 80 9.08 4.66 2.63
CA VAL A 80 8.16 4.67 3.77
C VAL A 80 7.91 3.28 4.33
N LYS A 81 7.38 3.24 5.55
CA LYS A 81 6.84 2.07 6.22
C LYS A 81 5.42 2.39 6.69
N LEU A 82 4.43 1.61 6.24
CA LEU A 82 3.01 1.83 6.54
C LEU A 82 2.39 0.51 7.05
N PRO A 83 1.62 0.53 8.16
CA PRO A 83 0.92 -0.66 8.65
C PRO A 83 -0.45 -0.77 8.00
N GLY A 84 -0.92 -1.98 7.71
CA GLY A 84 -2.28 -2.17 7.18
C GLY A 84 -2.69 -3.62 7.00
N TYR A 85 -3.91 -3.81 6.53
CA TYR A 85 -4.45 -5.10 6.13
C TYR A 85 -4.33 -5.28 4.62
N ILE A 86 -4.20 -6.52 4.18
CA ILE A 86 -4.00 -6.88 2.78
C ILE A 86 -5.32 -7.37 2.20
N VAL A 87 -5.74 -6.77 1.09
CA VAL A 87 -6.84 -7.27 0.23
C VAL A 87 -6.20 -7.82 -1.05
N PRO A 88 -6.20 -9.14 -1.27
CA PRO A 88 -5.50 -9.74 -2.40
C PRO A 88 -6.15 -9.36 -3.73
N LEU A 89 -5.32 -9.07 -4.74
CA LEU A 89 -5.73 -8.86 -6.14
C LEU A 89 -5.19 -9.96 -7.05
N ASP A 90 -3.92 -10.35 -6.87
CA ASP A 90 -3.31 -11.46 -7.60
C ASP A 90 -2.60 -12.44 -6.65
N VAL A 91 -2.78 -13.73 -6.91
CA VAL A 91 -2.28 -14.84 -6.10
C VAL A 91 -1.59 -15.85 -7.01
N THR A 92 -0.33 -16.17 -6.72
CA THR A 92 0.42 -17.17 -7.48
C THR A 92 -0.10 -18.59 -7.23
N ASP A 93 0.29 -19.52 -8.09
CA ASP A 93 -0.02 -20.96 -7.93
C ASP A 93 0.51 -21.54 -6.62
N GLU A 94 1.55 -20.95 -6.02
CA GLU A 94 2.07 -21.34 -4.70
C GLU A 94 1.28 -20.75 -3.52
N GLY A 95 0.17 -20.05 -3.78
CA GLY A 95 -0.68 -19.44 -2.76
C GLY A 95 -0.07 -18.17 -2.14
N ARG A 96 0.76 -17.45 -2.89
CA ARG A 96 1.36 -16.17 -2.47
C ARG A 96 0.67 -14.99 -3.14
N VAL A 97 0.26 -14.02 -2.34
CA VAL A 97 -0.33 -12.77 -2.80
C VAL A 97 0.77 -11.82 -3.20
N VAL A 98 0.87 -11.52 -4.50
CA VAL A 98 1.94 -10.69 -5.10
C VAL A 98 1.46 -9.32 -5.56
N GLU A 99 0.15 -9.16 -5.71
CA GLU A 99 -0.52 -7.88 -5.95
C GLU A 99 -1.69 -7.73 -4.99
N PHE A 100 -1.79 -6.60 -4.30
CA PHE A 100 -2.82 -6.37 -3.30
C PHE A 100 -3.10 -4.89 -3.04
N LEU A 101 -4.24 -4.61 -2.39
CA LEU A 101 -4.50 -3.32 -1.77
C LEU A 101 -4.14 -3.38 -0.29
N LEU A 102 -3.30 -2.46 0.17
CA LEU A 102 -3.08 -2.19 1.59
C LEU A 102 -4.12 -1.18 2.07
N VAL A 103 -4.81 -1.50 3.16
CA VAL A 103 -5.94 -0.71 3.70
C VAL A 103 -5.86 -0.54 5.22
N PRO A 104 -6.46 0.51 5.79
CA PRO A 104 -6.35 0.83 7.22
C PRO A 104 -7.14 -0.09 8.16
N TYR A 105 -8.10 -0.88 7.67
CA TYR A 105 -8.96 -1.71 8.51
C TYR A 105 -9.32 -3.04 7.85
N PHE A 106 -9.56 -4.04 8.68
CA PHE A 106 -9.92 -5.39 8.25
C PHE A 106 -11.27 -5.40 7.54
N GLY A 107 -11.37 -6.21 6.47
CA GLY A 107 -12.61 -6.39 5.71
C GLY A 107 -12.96 -5.27 4.73
N ALA A 108 -12.12 -4.25 4.58
CA ALA A 108 -12.31 -3.22 3.56
C ALA A 108 -12.43 -3.82 2.16
N CYS A 109 -13.20 -3.17 1.29
CA CYS A 109 -13.46 -3.54 -0.11
C CYS A 109 -14.25 -4.85 -0.32
N ILE A 110 -14.29 -5.74 0.67
CA ILE A 110 -14.96 -7.06 0.57
C ILE A 110 -16.22 -7.11 1.44
N HIS A 111 -16.09 -6.80 2.73
CA HIS A 111 -17.21 -6.88 3.68
C HIS A 111 -17.88 -5.51 3.92
N VAL A 112 -17.13 -4.44 3.66
CA VAL A 112 -17.57 -3.05 3.84
C VAL A 112 -17.08 -2.22 2.65
N PRO A 113 -17.68 -1.05 2.38
CA PRO A 113 -17.27 -0.21 1.26
C PRO A 113 -15.76 0.11 1.25
N PRO A 114 -15.14 0.26 0.06
CA PRO A 114 -13.76 0.68 -0.06
C PRO A 114 -13.49 2.02 0.64
N PRO A 115 -12.31 2.21 1.26
CA PRO A 115 -11.89 3.49 1.82
C PRO A 115 -11.81 4.58 0.72
N PRO A 116 -11.68 5.88 1.10
CA PRO A 116 -11.26 6.93 0.17
C PRO A 116 -9.98 6.54 -0.59
N SER A 117 -9.81 7.00 -1.83
CA SER A 117 -8.65 6.58 -2.64
C SER A 117 -7.30 6.97 -2.04
N ASN A 118 -7.24 8.04 -1.24
CA ASN A 118 -6.05 8.44 -0.47
C ASN A 118 -5.88 7.66 0.85
N GLN A 119 -6.66 6.61 1.06
CA GLN A 119 -6.58 5.66 2.18
C GLN A 119 -6.46 4.22 1.67
N ILE A 120 -5.94 4.05 0.45
CA ILE A 120 -5.63 2.76 -0.16
C ILE A 120 -4.25 2.90 -0.82
N VAL A 121 -3.40 1.89 -0.67
CA VAL A 121 -2.15 1.76 -1.42
C VAL A 121 -2.22 0.50 -2.27
N HIS A 122 -2.01 0.61 -3.57
CA HIS A 122 -1.83 -0.54 -4.46
C HIS A 122 -0.39 -1.01 -4.36
N VAL A 123 -0.19 -2.28 -4.04
CA VAL A 123 1.12 -2.82 -3.72
C VAL A 123 1.43 -4.02 -4.61
N THR A 124 2.61 -4.02 -5.20
CA THR A 124 3.20 -5.19 -5.85
C THR A 124 4.40 -5.68 -5.04
N SER A 125 4.65 -7.00 -5.05
CA SER A 125 5.77 -7.60 -4.33
C SER A 125 6.30 -8.82 -5.06
N GLU A 126 7.63 -8.91 -5.23
CA GLU A 126 8.27 -10.09 -5.82
C GLU A 126 8.14 -11.34 -4.94
N LEU A 127 8.20 -11.18 -3.61
CA LEU A 127 8.12 -12.30 -2.67
C LEU A 127 6.67 -12.61 -2.30
N GLY A 128 5.82 -11.59 -2.18
CA GLY A 128 4.43 -11.72 -1.77
C GLY A 128 4.24 -12.21 -0.33
N VAL A 129 2.97 -12.45 0.04
CA VAL A 129 2.55 -12.91 1.38
C VAL A 129 1.70 -14.18 1.25
N LEU A 130 1.84 -15.13 2.17
CA LEU A 130 0.98 -16.32 2.17
C LEU A 130 -0.49 -15.92 2.39
N LEU A 131 -1.38 -16.42 1.54
CA LEU A 131 -2.82 -16.12 1.60
C LEU A 131 -3.42 -16.43 2.99
N ASP A 132 -2.99 -17.53 3.61
CA ASP A 132 -3.48 -17.94 4.93
C ASP A 132 -3.06 -16.99 6.08
N ALA A 133 -2.11 -16.08 5.82
CA ALA A 133 -1.63 -15.13 6.83
C ALA A 133 -2.42 -13.81 6.86
N LEU A 134 -3.32 -13.56 5.90
CA LEU A 134 -3.97 -12.25 5.72
C LEU A 134 -4.97 -11.85 6.80
N TYR A 135 -5.23 -12.71 7.80
CA TYR A 135 -6.11 -12.39 8.94
C TYR A 135 -5.50 -11.37 9.91
N GLN A 136 -4.19 -11.08 9.80
CA GLN A 136 -3.46 -10.14 10.64
C GLN A 136 -2.98 -8.92 9.85
N PRO A 137 -2.64 -7.80 10.52
CA PRO A 137 -2.02 -6.66 9.85
C PRO A 137 -0.54 -6.90 9.56
N PHE A 138 -0.02 -6.15 8.58
CA PHE A 138 1.36 -6.20 8.12
C PHE A 138 1.97 -4.80 8.11
N TRP A 139 3.27 -4.73 8.33
CA TRP A 139 4.10 -3.62 7.89
C TRP A 139 4.54 -3.85 6.45
N VAL A 140 4.37 -2.83 5.61
CA VAL A 140 4.87 -2.81 4.23
C VAL A 140 5.85 -1.65 4.10
N GLU A 141 7.06 -1.95 3.64
CA GLU A 141 8.11 -0.97 3.35
C GLU A 141 8.34 -0.88 1.84
N GLY A 142 8.48 0.33 1.32
CA GLY A 142 8.75 0.56 -0.10
C GLY A 142 8.74 2.05 -0.47
N PRO A 143 9.21 2.41 -1.67
CA PRO A 143 9.03 3.74 -2.23
C PRO A 143 7.55 4.01 -2.54
N LEU A 144 6.98 5.06 -1.95
CA LEU A 144 5.59 5.45 -2.20
C LEU A 144 5.48 6.30 -3.47
N LYS A 145 4.57 5.98 -4.38
CA LYS A 145 4.22 6.82 -5.53
C LYS A 145 2.85 7.43 -5.33
N THR A 146 2.67 8.70 -5.70
CA THR A 146 1.39 9.42 -5.62
C THR A 146 0.71 9.44 -6.98
N GLU A 147 0.49 8.27 -7.54
CA GLU A 147 -0.07 8.06 -8.87
C GLU A 147 -1.38 7.30 -8.77
N HIS A 148 -2.42 7.85 -9.39
CA HIS A 148 -3.76 7.30 -9.37
C HIS A 148 -3.85 6.02 -10.21
N VAL A 149 -4.42 4.95 -9.64
CA VAL A 149 -4.68 3.68 -10.33
C VAL A 149 -6.10 3.24 -10.05
N SER A 150 -6.76 2.71 -11.08
CA SER A 150 -8.03 2.00 -10.95
C SER A 150 -7.74 0.50 -10.84
N SER A 151 -8.27 -0.13 -9.80
CA SER A 151 -8.28 -1.59 -9.63
C SER A 151 -9.69 -2.12 -9.79
N GLU A 152 -9.86 -3.44 -9.87
CA GLU A 152 -11.19 -4.06 -9.95
C GLU A 152 -12.06 -3.80 -8.71
N LEU A 153 -11.45 -3.47 -7.56
CA LEU A 153 -12.15 -3.27 -6.29
C LEU A 153 -12.31 -1.79 -5.91
N ALA A 154 -11.39 -0.91 -6.33
CA ALA A 154 -11.37 0.48 -5.89
C ALA A 154 -10.48 1.38 -6.77
N GLU A 155 -10.74 2.69 -6.72
CA GLU A 155 -9.80 3.73 -7.13
C GLU A 155 -8.77 3.99 -6.01
N VAL A 156 -7.51 4.16 -6.39
CA VAL A 156 -6.37 4.18 -5.47
C VAL A 156 -5.48 5.38 -5.77
N GLY A 157 -5.10 6.13 -4.74
CA GLY A 157 -4.27 7.34 -4.87
C GLY A 157 -2.76 7.11 -4.71
N TYR A 158 -2.37 5.96 -4.16
CA TYR A 158 -0.97 5.63 -3.86
C TYR A 158 -0.58 4.25 -4.39
N GLN A 159 0.68 4.11 -4.80
CA GLN A 159 1.27 2.83 -5.21
C GLN A 159 2.57 2.58 -4.46
N MET A 160 2.94 1.31 -4.32
CA MET A 160 4.19 0.88 -3.71
C MET A 160 4.70 -0.42 -4.35
N GLU A 161 5.99 -0.46 -4.66
CA GLU A 161 6.70 -1.71 -4.92
C GLU A 161 7.36 -2.12 -3.60
N ALA A 162 6.87 -3.19 -2.98
CA ALA A 162 7.26 -3.53 -1.61
C ALA A 162 8.66 -4.17 -1.55
N ASP A 163 9.57 -3.50 -0.83
CA ASP A 163 10.89 -4.02 -0.50
C ASP A 163 10.83 -5.05 0.62
N LYS A 164 9.96 -4.81 1.61
CA LYS A 164 9.75 -5.72 2.75
C LYS A 164 8.29 -5.76 3.16
N ILE A 165 7.85 -6.97 3.53
CA ILE A 165 6.54 -7.21 4.14
C ILE A 165 6.74 -8.12 5.34
N TYR A 166 6.25 -7.73 6.50
CA TYR A 166 6.34 -8.52 7.73
C TYR A 166 5.13 -8.29 8.62
N ALA A 167 4.81 -9.28 9.45
CA ALA A 167 3.67 -9.20 10.35
C ALA A 167 3.81 -7.98 11.29
N TYR A 168 2.69 -7.32 11.55
CA TYR A 168 2.63 -6.30 12.57
C TYR A 168 2.61 -6.97 13.95
N GLU A 169 3.66 -6.76 14.73
CA GLU A 169 3.73 -7.22 16.12
C GLU A 169 3.31 -6.09 17.05
N LEU A 170 2.38 -6.37 17.97
CA LEU A 170 2.10 -5.47 19.08
C LEU A 170 3.33 -5.49 20.00
N PRO A 171 3.85 -4.33 20.44
CA PRO A 171 4.87 -4.30 21.48
C PRO A 171 4.39 -5.09 22.69
N ASP A 172 5.26 -5.94 23.26
CA ASP A 172 4.98 -6.63 24.51
C ASP A 172 4.48 -5.60 25.55
N SER A 173 3.26 -5.82 26.04
CA SER A 173 2.53 -4.90 26.93
C SER A 173 3.10 -4.88 28.34
#